data_AF-A0A5C8G1E9-F1
#
_entry.id   AF-A0A5C8G1E9-F1
#
_cell.length_a   1.000
_cell.length_b   1.000
_cell.length_c   1.000
_cell.angle_alpha   90.00
_cell.angle_beta   90.00
_cell.angle_gamma   90.00
#
_symmetry.space_group_name_H-M   'P 1'
#
loop_
_entity.id
_entity.type
_entity.pdbx_description
1 polymer ?
#
loop_
_entity_poly.entity_id
_entity_poly.type
_entity_poly.pdbx_seq_one_letter_code
_entity_poly.pdbx_strand_id
1 'polypeptide(L)'
;MRTLEEIKNKIYNQFHSKLNPLENTPKYDLVKIISDVEAGIYFSLLGDIEFLKKQIFPDTAEKEYLRAHWADIVPPLYPETASGTLIVKGVAGVSLPAGCIFSSPQGKTYSNYKSYIIGIDGTVEIEVQAENMGSDSNLKSGSKLTLSSNLIANIESEATVGKNIAGGTDGESDEQYLARVMNYYKNVENGKAGDFISWALASSSEVSRAWEFKNFNRFGALLITVLGGNASSGFMEVSNIKHIQNYIEKVAPPVIFTVKSAEIIEINISVDLLPEEDTISNRNKIKETFNLYFEERACPDMHITAQTFRDLIVDATSLTDATITIEGGDKYITQLQFPVLGAITWL
;
A
#
# COMPACT_ATOMS: atom_id res chain seq x y z
N MET A 1 13.90 30.66 7.47
CA MET A 1 15.34 30.94 7.30
C MET A 1 15.50 32.41 6.92
N ARG A 2 16.48 33.12 7.48
CA ARG A 2 16.77 34.52 7.09
C ARG A 2 17.40 34.55 5.71
N THR A 3 17.15 35.60 4.93
CA THR A 3 17.77 35.73 3.61
C THR A 3 19.26 36.07 3.74
N LEU A 4 20.06 35.74 2.72
CA LEU A 4 21.49 36.09 2.72
C LEU A 4 21.68 37.61 2.90
N GLU A 5 20.82 38.42 2.27
CA GLU A 5 20.89 39.88 2.36
C GLU A 5 20.61 40.39 3.78
N GLU A 6 19.68 39.77 4.51
CA GLU A 6 19.44 40.08 5.93
C GLU A 6 20.64 39.74 6.81
N ILE A 7 21.32 38.63 6.54
CA ILE A 7 22.51 38.21 7.29
C ILE A 7 23.68 39.16 7.00
N LYS A 8 23.90 39.52 5.73
CA LYS A 8 24.91 40.50 5.32
C LYS A 8 24.71 41.83 6.04
N ASN A 9 23.49 42.38 6.00
CA ASN A 9 23.17 43.63 6.66
C ASN A 9 23.35 43.55 8.18
N LYS A 10 22.99 42.43 8.80
CA LYS A 10 23.19 42.22 10.24
C LYS A 10 24.67 42.21 10.62
N ILE A 11 25.50 41.45 9.89
CA ILE A 11 26.94 41.32 10.18
C ILE A 11 27.64 42.64 9.90
N TYR A 12 27.32 43.31 8.80
CA TYR A 12 27.83 44.65 8.47
C TYR A 12 27.53 45.65 9.60
N ASN A 13 26.29 45.70 10.08
CA ASN A 13 25.91 46.56 11.21
C ASN A 13 26.63 46.18 12.52
N GLN A 14 26.90 44.89 12.73
CA GLN A 14 27.63 44.40 13.90
C GLN A 14 29.12 44.78 13.87
N PHE A 15 29.75 44.82 12.68
CA PHE A 15 31.10 45.38 12.55
C PHE A 15 31.11 46.88 12.82
N HIS A 16 30.19 47.63 12.21
CA HIS A 16 30.09 49.08 12.39
C HIS A 16 29.78 49.51 13.83
N SER A 17 29.07 48.69 14.61
CA SER A 17 28.83 48.99 16.03
C SER A 17 30.07 48.84 16.91
N LYS A 18 31.10 48.14 16.44
CA LYS A 18 32.37 47.94 17.16
C LYS A 18 33.49 48.89 16.73
N LEU A 19 33.33 49.58 15.59
CA LEU A 19 34.33 50.52 15.05
C LEU A 19 34.12 51.92 15.64
N ASN A 20 35.22 52.61 15.95
CA ASN A 20 35.14 54.00 16.36
C ASN A 20 34.77 54.91 15.16
N PRO A 21 34.17 56.10 15.38
CA PRO A 21 33.75 57.00 14.30
C PRO A 21 34.89 57.42 13.35
N LEU A 22 36.13 57.44 13.82
CA LEU A 22 37.33 57.75 13.04
C LEU A 22 37.84 56.54 12.21
N GLU A 23 37.51 55.32 12.62
CA GLU A 23 37.83 54.06 11.93
C GLU A 23 36.79 53.72 10.86
N ASN A 24 35.63 54.36 10.90
CA ASN A 24 34.54 54.23 9.94
C ASN A 24 34.80 54.94 8.59
N THR A 25 36.08 55.17 8.25
CA THR A 25 36.46 55.79 6.97
C THR A 25 37.48 54.91 6.23
N PRO A 26 37.08 53.76 5.66
CA PRO A 26 37.99 52.93 4.87
C PRO A 26 37.98 53.37 3.41
N LYS A 27 39.16 53.59 2.84
CA LYS A 27 39.37 53.97 1.42
C LYS A 27 39.07 52.84 0.43
N TYR A 28 38.85 51.63 0.94
CA TYR A 28 38.39 50.42 0.27
C TYR A 28 37.53 49.68 1.29
N ASP A 29 36.27 49.39 0.98
CA ASP A 29 35.26 48.86 1.92
C ASP A 29 35.53 47.38 2.30
N LEU A 30 36.71 47.13 2.88
CA LEU A 30 37.18 45.82 3.34
C LEU A 30 36.23 45.23 4.37
N VAL A 31 35.60 46.08 5.19
CA VAL A 31 34.59 45.69 6.18
C VAL A 31 33.40 45.04 5.48
N LYS A 32 32.92 45.60 4.38
CA LYS A 32 31.85 44.99 3.58
C LYS A 32 32.27 43.67 2.96
N ILE A 33 33.48 43.56 2.40
CA ILE A 33 33.97 42.30 1.82
C ILE A 33 34.06 41.20 2.89
N ILE A 34 34.64 41.50 4.06
CA ILE A 34 34.74 40.55 5.18
C ILE A 34 33.33 40.16 5.67
N SER A 35 32.43 41.14 5.81
CA SER A 35 31.04 40.90 6.22
C SER A 35 30.31 39.99 5.25
N ASP A 36 30.52 40.16 3.95
CA ASP A 36 29.90 39.34 2.90
C ASP A 36 30.43 37.89 2.92
N VAL A 37 31.74 37.71 3.10
CA VAL A 37 32.36 36.37 3.22
C VAL A 37 31.85 35.66 4.46
N GLU A 38 31.86 36.33 5.62
CA GLU A 38 31.37 35.78 6.88
C GLU A 38 29.87 35.47 6.83
N ALA A 39 29.07 36.35 6.21
CA ALA A 39 27.65 36.11 5.95
C ALA A 39 27.42 34.88 5.06
N GLY A 40 28.25 34.68 4.03
CA GLY A 40 28.18 33.48 3.18
C GLY A 40 28.43 32.19 3.96
N ILE A 41 29.45 32.18 4.82
CA ILE A 41 29.76 31.04 5.70
C ILE A 41 28.60 30.76 6.66
N TYR A 42 28.08 31.79 7.34
CA TYR A 42 26.95 31.63 8.25
C TYR A 42 25.68 31.20 7.54
N PHE A 43 25.41 31.69 6.33
CA PHE A 43 24.24 31.28 5.56
C PHE A 43 24.30 29.79 5.21
N SER A 44 25.47 29.30 4.78
CA SER A 44 25.67 27.86 4.53
C SER A 44 25.46 27.04 5.82
N LEU A 45 26.12 27.42 6.92
CA LEU A 45 26.02 26.71 8.19
C LEU A 45 24.59 26.70 8.75
N LEU A 46 23.88 27.82 8.68
CA LEU A 46 22.47 27.89 9.11
C LEU A 46 21.56 27.07 8.18
N GLY A 47 21.91 26.92 6.91
CA GLY A 47 21.25 26.02 5.98
C GLY A 47 21.38 24.56 6.43
N ASP A 48 22.61 24.15 6.74
CA ASP A 48 22.90 22.79 7.24
C ASP A 48 22.16 22.52 8.57
N ILE A 49 22.15 23.49 9.49
CA ILE A 49 21.43 23.36 10.77
C ILE A 49 19.92 23.28 10.58
N GLU A 50 19.33 24.09 9.68
CA GLU A 50 17.89 24.02 9.42
C GLU A 50 17.51 22.70 8.73
N PHE A 51 18.38 22.19 7.86
CA PHE A 51 18.23 20.85 7.29
C PHE A 51 18.24 19.80 8.40
N LEU A 52 19.27 19.77 9.25
CA LEU A 52 19.38 18.83 10.37
C LEU A 52 18.18 18.92 11.31
N LYS A 53 17.72 20.12 11.64
CA LYS A 53 16.55 20.35 12.49
C LYS A 53 15.30 19.65 11.95
N LYS A 54 15.10 19.63 10.63
CA LYS A 54 13.99 18.89 10.01
C LYS A 54 14.18 17.37 10.12
N GLN A 55 15.41 16.88 10.09
CA GLN A 55 15.68 15.44 10.19
C GLN A 55 15.56 14.86 11.60
N ILE A 56 15.51 15.70 12.65
CA ILE A 56 15.48 15.23 14.05
C ILE A 56 14.17 14.53 14.43
N PHE A 57 13.03 15.08 13.99
CA PHE A 57 11.72 14.59 14.39
C PHE A 57 11.09 13.74 13.29
N PRO A 58 10.40 12.64 13.63
CA PRO A 58 9.88 11.72 12.62
C PRO A 58 8.89 12.38 11.67
N ASP A 59 8.09 13.33 12.14
CA ASP A 59 7.09 14.05 11.35
C ASP A 59 7.68 15.03 10.33
N THR A 60 8.92 15.48 10.53
CA THR A 60 9.60 16.41 9.62
C THR A 60 10.76 15.77 8.85
N ALA A 61 11.19 14.56 9.24
CA ALA A 61 12.34 13.89 8.65
C ALA A 61 12.04 13.37 7.25
N GLU A 62 13.03 13.49 6.37
CA GLU A 62 13.04 12.88 5.05
C GLU A 62 13.26 11.37 5.15
N LYS A 63 12.85 10.64 4.11
CA LYS A 63 12.81 9.17 4.04
C LYS A 63 14.02 8.48 4.64
N GLU A 64 15.22 8.86 4.20
CA GLU A 64 16.46 8.17 4.56
C GLU A 64 16.77 8.31 6.05
N TYR A 65 16.56 9.51 6.61
CA TYR A 65 16.78 9.79 8.02
C TYR A 65 15.70 9.16 8.90
N LEU A 66 14.43 9.23 8.48
CA LEU A 66 13.33 8.59 9.18
C LEU A 66 13.60 7.08 9.34
N ARG A 67 13.99 6.41 8.26
CA ARG A 67 14.34 4.98 8.28
C ARG A 67 15.60 4.71 9.11
N ALA A 68 16.63 5.55 9.02
CA ALA A 68 17.84 5.39 9.83
C ALA A 68 17.57 5.47 11.34
N HIS A 69 16.61 6.31 11.76
CA HIS A 69 16.27 6.47 13.18
C HIS A 69 15.31 5.41 13.71
N TRP A 70 14.42 4.88 12.87
CA TRP A 70 13.29 4.06 13.32
C TRP A 70 13.30 2.62 12.84
N ALA A 71 14.12 2.22 11.86
CA ALA A 71 14.07 0.87 11.29
C ALA A 71 14.30 -0.25 12.31
N ASP A 72 15.08 0.00 13.37
CA ASP A 72 15.33 -0.97 14.44
C ASP A 72 14.10 -1.18 15.35
N ILE A 73 13.23 -0.17 15.45
CA ILE A 73 12.05 -0.17 16.34
C ILE A 73 10.79 -0.52 15.55
N VAL A 74 10.60 0.14 14.40
CA VAL A 74 9.52 -0.08 13.44
C VAL A 74 10.16 -0.50 12.12
N PRO A 75 10.28 -1.82 11.87
CA PRO A 75 10.88 -2.32 10.65
C PRO A 75 10.08 -1.89 9.42
N PRO A 76 10.77 -1.35 8.39
CA PRO A 76 10.10 -1.03 7.14
C PRO A 76 9.62 -2.28 6.41
N LEU A 77 8.47 -2.16 5.75
CA LEU A 77 7.88 -3.21 4.93
C LEU A 77 8.44 -3.10 3.51
N TYR A 78 9.28 -4.07 3.16
CA TYR A 78 9.93 -4.17 1.86
C TYR A 78 9.03 -4.85 0.83
N PRO A 79 9.23 -4.56 -0.47
CA PRO A 79 8.45 -5.22 -1.52
C PRO A 79 8.71 -6.74 -1.51
N GLU A 80 7.65 -7.51 -1.72
CA GLU A 80 7.68 -8.97 -1.75
C GLU A 80 7.48 -9.49 -3.18
N THR A 81 8.02 -10.68 -3.46
CA THR A 81 7.87 -11.36 -4.75
C THR A 81 6.65 -12.26 -4.76
N ALA A 82 5.89 -12.25 -5.86
CA ALA A 82 4.78 -13.17 -6.03
C ALA A 82 5.26 -14.62 -6.20
N SER A 83 4.50 -15.57 -5.67
CA SER A 83 4.74 -17.00 -5.86
C SER A 83 3.43 -17.73 -6.17
N GLY A 84 3.53 -18.87 -6.84
CA GLY A 84 2.38 -19.68 -7.19
C GLY A 84 2.75 -20.87 -8.06
N THR A 85 1.78 -21.39 -8.80
CA THR A 85 1.98 -22.58 -9.63
C THR A 85 1.67 -22.33 -11.11
N LEU A 86 2.49 -22.91 -11.98
CA LEU A 86 2.23 -22.99 -13.42
C LEU A 86 1.95 -24.43 -13.82
N ILE A 87 1.09 -24.61 -14.80
CA ILE A 87 0.85 -25.87 -15.50
C ILE A 87 1.61 -25.78 -16.82
N VAL A 88 2.59 -26.65 -16.97
CA VAL A 88 3.40 -26.79 -18.19
C VAL A 88 3.00 -28.06 -18.91
N LYS A 89 2.97 -28.01 -20.25
CA LYS A 89 2.64 -29.15 -21.11
C LYS A 89 3.85 -29.62 -21.91
N GLY A 90 3.88 -30.90 -22.23
CA GLY A 90 4.91 -31.49 -23.07
C GLY A 90 4.83 -33.01 -23.15
N VAL A 91 5.91 -33.64 -23.62
CA VAL A 91 5.96 -35.09 -23.76
C VAL A 91 6.23 -35.74 -22.39
N ALA A 92 5.45 -36.78 -22.07
CA ALA A 92 5.59 -37.53 -20.82
C ALA A 92 7.03 -38.05 -20.62
N GLY A 93 7.54 -37.94 -19.39
CA GLY A 93 8.89 -38.37 -19.02
C GLY A 93 10.01 -37.37 -19.35
N VAL A 94 9.71 -36.25 -20.01
CA VAL A 94 10.67 -35.15 -20.20
C VAL A 94 10.86 -34.40 -18.89
N SER A 95 12.11 -34.07 -18.56
CA SER A 95 12.43 -33.29 -17.37
C SER A 95 12.48 -31.80 -17.67
N LEU A 96 11.78 -31.01 -16.85
CA LEU A 96 11.93 -29.58 -16.76
C LEU A 96 12.95 -29.26 -15.65
N PRO A 97 14.16 -28.78 -15.97
CA PRO A 97 15.19 -28.46 -14.99
C PRO A 97 14.81 -27.23 -14.14
N ALA A 98 15.47 -27.06 -12.99
CA ALA A 98 15.39 -25.82 -12.22
C ALA A 98 16.02 -24.64 -13.01
N GLY A 99 15.52 -23.43 -12.79
CA GLY A 99 16.02 -22.21 -13.43
C GLY A 99 15.42 -21.92 -14.81
N CYS A 100 14.31 -22.57 -15.18
CA CYS A 100 13.54 -22.18 -16.36
C CYS A 100 12.84 -20.84 -16.10
N ILE A 101 12.96 -19.91 -17.04
CA ILE A 101 12.38 -18.57 -16.95
C ILE A 101 11.13 -18.51 -17.83
N PHE A 102 10.04 -18.04 -17.26
CA PHE A 102 8.75 -17.80 -17.91
C PHE A 102 8.48 -16.29 -17.92
N SER A 103 8.11 -15.74 -19.07
CA SER A 103 7.76 -14.33 -19.22
C SER A 103 6.25 -14.15 -19.36
N SER A 104 5.68 -13.20 -18.63
CA SER A 104 4.30 -12.77 -18.83
C SER A 104 4.18 -11.84 -20.04
N PRO A 105 2.97 -11.66 -20.60
CA PRO A 105 2.71 -10.67 -21.66
C PRO A 105 3.06 -9.23 -21.24
N GLN A 106 3.08 -8.94 -19.93
CA GLN A 106 3.45 -7.66 -19.36
C GLN A 106 4.98 -7.49 -19.16
N GLY A 107 5.78 -8.49 -19.55
CA GLY A 107 7.24 -8.44 -19.46
C GLY A 107 7.82 -8.77 -18.08
N LYS A 108 7.04 -9.34 -17.16
CA LYS A 108 7.52 -9.83 -15.86
C LYS A 108 8.03 -11.26 -15.98
N THR A 109 9.10 -11.60 -15.26
CA THR A 109 9.73 -12.93 -15.32
C THR A 109 9.48 -13.74 -14.06
N TYR A 110 9.33 -15.06 -14.23
CA TYR A 110 9.09 -16.04 -13.18
C TYR A 110 10.03 -17.22 -13.38
N SER A 111 10.59 -17.75 -12.30
CA SER A 111 11.50 -18.90 -12.36
C SER A 111 11.08 -20.02 -11.43
N ASN A 112 11.40 -21.27 -11.80
CA ASN A 112 11.22 -22.43 -10.95
C ASN A 112 12.52 -22.82 -10.22
N TYR A 113 12.45 -23.18 -8.94
CA TYR A 113 13.63 -23.57 -8.15
C TYR A 113 13.88 -25.08 -8.07
N LYS A 114 12.91 -25.89 -8.49
CA LYS A 114 12.97 -27.35 -8.45
C LYS A 114 12.83 -27.91 -9.85
N SER A 115 13.48 -29.05 -10.10
CA SER A 115 13.26 -29.82 -11.32
C SER A 115 11.95 -30.61 -11.23
N TYR A 116 11.23 -30.69 -12.34
CA TYR A 116 9.98 -31.43 -12.47
C TYR A 116 10.07 -32.42 -13.64
N ILE A 117 9.20 -33.42 -13.67
CA ILE A 117 9.08 -34.38 -14.77
C ILE A 117 7.64 -34.35 -15.25
N ILE A 118 7.44 -34.30 -16.58
CA ILE A 118 6.11 -34.27 -17.18
C ILE A 118 5.40 -35.60 -16.95
N GLY A 119 4.17 -35.51 -16.42
CA GLY A 119 3.32 -36.65 -16.13
C GLY A 119 2.87 -37.40 -17.38
N ILE A 120 2.27 -38.58 -17.19
CA ILE A 120 1.77 -39.41 -18.30
C ILE A 120 0.62 -38.75 -19.07
N ASP A 121 -0.08 -37.83 -18.42
CA ASP A 121 -1.12 -36.97 -18.96
C ASP A 121 -0.57 -35.82 -19.82
N GLY A 122 0.76 -35.70 -19.92
CA GLY A 122 1.44 -34.66 -20.70
C GLY A 122 1.47 -33.30 -20.02
N THR A 123 1.16 -33.22 -18.72
CA THR A 123 1.20 -31.97 -17.94
C THR A 123 2.02 -32.12 -16.66
N VAL A 124 2.46 -30.99 -16.12
CA VAL A 124 3.07 -30.93 -14.79
C VAL A 124 2.78 -29.60 -14.12
N GLU A 125 2.42 -29.63 -12.84
CA GLU A 125 2.29 -28.45 -12.00
C GLU A 125 3.65 -28.13 -11.35
N ILE A 126 4.13 -26.90 -11.56
CA ILE A 126 5.44 -26.43 -11.11
C ILE A 126 5.28 -25.23 -10.19
N GLU A 127 6.05 -25.18 -9.12
CA GLU A 127 6.16 -23.98 -8.26
C GLU A 127 7.10 -22.96 -8.91
N VAL A 128 6.63 -21.71 -9.00
CA VAL A 128 7.40 -20.57 -9.53
C VAL A 128 7.35 -19.38 -8.59
N GLN A 129 8.36 -18.51 -8.71
CA GLN A 129 8.43 -17.22 -8.04
C GLN A 129 8.82 -16.14 -9.05
N ALA A 130 8.22 -14.96 -8.90
CA ALA A 130 8.56 -13.79 -9.68
C ALA A 130 9.98 -13.31 -9.37
N GLU A 131 10.75 -12.95 -10.39
CA GLU A 131 12.07 -12.33 -10.19
C GLU A 131 11.94 -10.85 -9.83
N ASN A 132 10.89 -10.18 -10.31
CA ASN A 132 10.57 -8.81 -9.95
C ASN A 132 9.65 -8.80 -8.72
N MET A 133 10.04 -8.02 -7.71
CA MET A 133 9.18 -7.72 -6.56
C MET A 133 8.08 -6.74 -6.96
N GLY A 134 6.99 -6.71 -6.19
CA GLY A 134 5.90 -5.77 -6.38
C GLY A 134 4.57 -6.42 -6.78
N SER A 135 3.51 -5.63 -6.69
CA SER A 135 2.13 -6.08 -6.94
C SER A 135 1.87 -6.42 -8.41
N ASP A 136 2.58 -5.76 -9.34
CA ASP A 136 2.51 -6.02 -10.79
C ASP A 136 2.89 -7.46 -11.19
N SER A 137 3.56 -8.20 -10.31
CA SER A 137 3.97 -9.58 -10.55
C SER A 137 2.88 -10.59 -10.20
N ASN A 138 1.71 -10.16 -9.70
CA ASN A 138 0.59 -11.05 -9.42
C ASN A 138 -0.17 -11.41 -10.70
N LEU A 139 -0.51 -12.70 -10.87
CA LEU A 139 -1.23 -13.21 -12.03
C LEU A 139 -2.43 -14.06 -11.62
N LYS A 140 -3.57 -13.82 -12.26
CA LYS A 140 -4.78 -14.64 -12.07
C LYS A 140 -4.63 -16.01 -12.73
N SER A 141 -5.28 -17.02 -12.16
CA SER A 141 -5.43 -18.35 -12.76
C SER A 141 -5.91 -18.25 -14.22
N GLY A 142 -5.35 -19.12 -15.07
CA GLY A 142 -5.62 -19.12 -16.50
C GLY A 142 -4.76 -18.13 -17.31
N SER A 143 -4.00 -17.25 -16.65
CA SER A 143 -3.05 -16.36 -17.35
C SER A 143 -1.97 -17.19 -18.05
N LYS A 144 -1.57 -16.78 -19.25
CA LYS A 144 -0.59 -17.49 -20.08
C LYS A 144 0.78 -16.84 -19.97
N LEU A 145 1.81 -17.64 -19.79
CA LEU A 145 3.21 -17.22 -19.82
C LEU A 145 3.95 -17.96 -20.93
N THR A 146 5.01 -17.36 -21.43
CA THR A 146 5.88 -17.97 -22.44
C THR A 146 7.21 -18.35 -21.80
N LEU A 147 7.61 -19.61 -21.96
CA LEU A 147 8.93 -20.09 -21.59
C LEU A 147 9.98 -19.36 -22.45
N SER A 148 10.83 -18.57 -21.81
CA SER A 148 11.88 -17.78 -22.48
C SER A 148 13.02 -18.65 -23.01
N SER A 149 13.22 -19.83 -22.43
CA SER A 149 14.23 -20.79 -22.86
C SER A 149 13.64 -21.85 -23.78
N ASN A 150 13.77 -21.66 -25.10
CA ASN A 150 13.40 -22.67 -26.10
C ASN A 150 14.38 -23.86 -26.18
N LEU A 151 15.29 -24.00 -25.21
CA LEU A 151 16.36 -25.00 -25.24
C LEU A 151 15.92 -26.40 -24.78
N ILE A 152 14.71 -26.54 -24.22
CA ILE A 152 14.22 -27.83 -23.73
C ILE A 152 13.28 -28.42 -24.78
N ALA A 153 13.80 -29.39 -25.53
CA ALA A 153 13.01 -30.09 -26.54
C ALA A 153 11.80 -30.79 -25.90
N ASN A 154 10.70 -30.86 -26.65
CA ASN A 154 9.46 -31.57 -26.28
C ASN A 154 8.68 -30.98 -25.08
N ILE A 155 8.91 -29.71 -24.78
CA ILE A 155 8.07 -28.91 -23.86
C ILE A 155 7.38 -27.81 -24.68
N GLU A 156 6.09 -27.57 -24.42
CA GLU A 156 5.35 -26.47 -25.04
C GLU A 156 5.88 -25.13 -24.50
N SER A 157 6.03 -24.14 -25.39
CA SER A 157 6.49 -22.80 -25.00
C SER A 157 5.46 -22.04 -24.17
N GLU A 158 4.18 -22.44 -24.16
CA GLU A 158 3.13 -21.80 -23.37
C GLU A 158 2.91 -22.56 -22.06
N ALA A 159 2.89 -21.83 -20.95
CA ALA A 159 2.52 -22.33 -19.63
C ALA A 159 1.31 -21.54 -19.12
N THR A 160 0.44 -22.19 -18.35
CA THR A 160 -0.77 -21.56 -17.81
C THR A 160 -0.67 -21.46 -16.29
N VAL A 161 -1.06 -20.33 -15.72
CA VAL A 161 -1.18 -20.17 -14.26
C VAL A 161 -2.23 -21.13 -13.72
N GLY A 162 -1.81 -22.08 -12.86
CA GLY A 162 -2.70 -23.06 -12.25
C GLY A 162 -3.58 -22.41 -11.20
N LYS A 163 -3.01 -22.12 -10.04
CA LYS A 163 -3.60 -21.21 -9.03
C LYS A 163 -3.01 -19.81 -9.17
N ASN A 164 -3.73 -18.79 -8.70
CA ASN A 164 -3.25 -17.42 -8.72
C ASN A 164 -1.79 -17.34 -8.21
N ILE A 165 -0.93 -16.68 -8.98
CA ILE A 165 0.38 -16.26 -8.49
C ILE A 165 0.15 -14.97 -7.70
N ALA A 166 0.39 -15.02 -6.39
CA ALA A 166 0.00 -14.00 -5.43
C ALA A 166 1.12 -13.75 -4.41
N GLY A 167 0.91 -12.80 -3.50
CA GLY A 167 1.89 -12.39 -2.48
C GLY A 167 2.93 -11.40 -2.97
N GLY A 168 2.89 -11.00 -4.25
CA GLY A 168 3.66 -9.86 -4.74
C GLY A 168 3.07 -8.57 -4.19
N THR A 169 3.86 -7.80 -3.46
CA THR A 169 3.39 -6.53 -2.88
C THR A 169 4.44 -5.46 -3.06
N ASP A 170 4.00 -4.24 -3.32
CA ASP A 170 4.90 -3.10 -3.31
C ASP A 170 5.35 -2.81 -1.89
N GLY A 171 6.56 -2.27 -1.76
CA GLY A 171 7.04 -1.78 -0.47
C GLY A 171 6.19 -0.59 -0.03
N GLU A 172 6.12 -0.37 1.27
CA GLU A 172 5.35 0.76 1.78
C GLU A 172 5.90 2.11 1.29
N SER A 173 5.00 3.06 1.05
CA SER A 173 5.35 4.45 0.76
C SER A 173 5.95 5.13 1.99
N ASP A 174 6.55 6.31 1.80
CA ASP A 174 7.15 7.04 2.92
C ASP A 174 6.09 7.61 3.87
N GLU A 175 4.93 7.97 3.33
CA GLU A 175 3.76 8.39 4.10
C GLU A 175 3.18 7.24 4.92
N GLN A 176 3.13 6.03 4.34
CA GLN A 176 2.68 4.82 5.04
C GLN A 176 3.65 4.46 6.18
N TYR A 177 4.96 4.51 5.92
CA TYR A 177 5.97 4.28 6.94
C TYR A 177 5.89 5.31 8.06
N LEU A 178 5.76 6.60 7.72
CA LEU A 178 5.58 7.68 8.69
C LEU A 178 4.32 7.46 9.54
N ALA A 179 3.20 7.09 8.92
CA ALA A 179 1.96 6.81 9.65
C ALA A 179 2.15 5.68 10.68
N ARG A 180 2.88 4.61 10.32
CA ARG A 180 3.23 3.50 11.24
C ARG A 180 4.15 3.96 12.36
N VAL A 181 5.21 4.71 12.06
CA VAL A 181 6.12 5.28 13.07
C VAL A 181 5.36 6.19 14.04
N MET A 182 4.49 7.06 13.53
CA MET A 182 3.68 7.94 14.36
C MET A 182 2.63 7.18 15.17
N ASN A 183 2.07 6.08 14.63
CA ASN A 183 1.16 5.22 15.37
C ASN A 183 1.89 4.57 16.55
N TYR A 184 3.07 3.98 16.31
CA TYR A 184 3.91 3.41 17.35
C TYR A 184 4.31 4.45 18.40
N TYR A 185 4.70 5.66 17.98
CA TYR A 185 5.07 6.73 18.91
C TYR A 185 3.90 7.19 19.80
N LYS A 186 2.67 7.20 19.27
CA LYS A 186 1.46 7.64 20.00
C LYS A 186 0.86 6.54 20.86
N ASN A 187 0.99 5.28 20.44
CA ASN A 187 0.32 4.15 21.06
C ASN A 187 1.31 3.22 21.75
N VAL A 188 1.21 3.16 23.08
CA VAL A 188 1.77 2.04 23.83
C VAL A 188 0.86 0.83 23.59
N GLU A 189 1.38 -0.13 22.83
CA GLU A 189 0.72 -1.40 22.54
C GLU A 189 0.88 -2.32 23.76
N ASN A 190 -0.24 -2.74 24.35
CA ASN A 190 -0.29 -3.58 25.54
C ASN A 190 -1.38 -4.67 25.46
N GLY A 191 -1.88 -4.96 24.26
CA GLY A 191 -2.98 -5.88 24.00
C GLY A 191 -4.36 -5.28 24.25
N LYS A 192 -4.50 -3.95 24.23
CA LYS A 192 -5.82 -3.29 24.27
C LYS A 192 -6.52 -3.41 22.92
N ALA A 193 -7.79 -3.01 22.89
CA ALA A 193 -8.54 -2.92 21.65
C ALA A 193 -7.83 -2.01 20.64
N GLY A 194 -7.62 -2.50 19.42
CA GLY A 194 -6.91 -1.84 18.34
C GLY A 194 -5.43 -2.23 18.20
N ASP A 195 -4.82 -2.86 19.20
CA ASP A 195 -3.41 -3.27 19.11
C ASP A 195 -3.24 -4.42 18.12
N PHE A 196 -4.17 -5.37 18.10
CA PHE A 196 -4.15 -6.48 17.14
C PHE A 196 -4.30 -6.01 15.69
N ILE A 197 -5.06 -4.93 15.47
CA ILE A 197 -5.15 -4.26 14.16
C ILE A 197 -3.80 -3.66 13.79
N SER A 198 -3.17 -2.93 14.72
CA SER A 198 -1.85 -2.30 14.49
C SER A 198 -0.77 -3.33 14.19
N TRP A 199 -0.74 -4.45 14.92
CA TRP A 199 0.20 -5.54 14.67
C TRP A 199 -0.06 -6.25 13.34
N ALA A 200 -1.32 -6.44 12.94
CA ALA A 200 -1.64 -7.00 11.63
C ALA A 200 -1.13 -6.09 10.49
N LEU A 201 -1.37 -4.78 10.58
CA LEU A 201 -0.87 -3.79 9.62
C LEU A 201 0.65 -3.70 9.58
N ALA A 202 1.32 -3.88 10.72
CA ALA A 202 2.77 -3.83 10.81
C ALA A 202 3.48 -5.11 10.30
N SER A 203 2.74 -6.19 10.09
CA SER A 203 3.32 -7.51 9.82
C SER A 203 3.72 -7.76 8.36
N SER A 204 3.01 -7.14 7.41
CA SER A 204 3.25 -7.32 5.96
C SER A 204 2.67 -6.13 5.17
N SER A 205 3.35 -5.76 4.09
CA SER A 205 2.87 -4.78 3.10
C SER A 205 1.62 -5.25 2.34
N GLU A 206 1.31 -6.55 2.39
CA GLU A 206 0.07 -7.09 1.81
C GLU A 206 -1.18 -6.61 2.58
N VAL A 207 -1.02 -6.26 3.85
CA VAL A 207 -2.14 -5.85 4.71
C VAL A 207 -2.31 -4.33 4.63
N SER A 208 -3.33 -3.88 3.92
CA SER A 208 -3.71 -2.47 3.87
C SER A 208 -4.73 -2.12 4.97
N ARG A 209 -5.57 -3.07 5.36
CA ARG A 209 -6.63 -2.88 6.36
C ARG A 209 -6.76 -4.11 7.26
N ALA A 210 -7.10 -3.86 8.52
CA ALA A 210 -7.39 -4.90 9.47
C ALA A 210 -8.52 -4.49 10.43
N TRP A 211 -9.29 -5.48 10.89
CA TRP A 211 -10.37 -5.33 11.86
C TRP A 211 -10.26 -6.39 12.94
N GLU A 212 -10.66 -6.05 14.16
CA GLU A 212 -10.73 -6.99 15.29
C GLU A 212 -12.19 -7.24 15.69
N PHE A 213 -12.55 -8.51 15.87
CA PHE A 213 -13.86 -8.93 16.33
C PHE A 213 -13.72 -9.83 17.56
N LYS A 214 -14.51 -9.56 18.60
CA LYS A 214 -14.48 -10.30 19.86
C LYS A 214 -15.43 -11.48 19.83
N ASN A 215 -15.07 -12.56 20.53
CA ASN A 215 -15.88 -13.77 20.72
C ASN A 215 -16.22 -14.51 19.42
N PHE A 216 -15.28 -14.56 18.47
CA PHE A 216 -15.48 -15.28 17.21
C PHE A 216 -15.44 -16.79 17.43
N ASN A 217 -16.53 -17.49 17.10
CA ASN A 217 -16.77 -18.94 17.32
C ASN A 217 -16.73 -19.43 18.77
N ARG A 218 -15.96 -18.79 19.65
CA ARG A 218 -15.79 -19.15 21.06
C ARG A 218 -15.61 -17.89 21.90
N PHE A 219 -16.16 -17.91 23.11
CA PHE A 219 -15.93 -16.87 24.11
C PHE A 219 -14.43 -16.64 24.36
N GLY A 220 -14.01 -15.38 24.36
CA GLY A 220 -12.63 -14.96 24.59
C GLY A 220 -11.69 -15.11 23.39
N ALA A 221 -12.14 -15.64 22.25
CA ALA A 221 -11.35 -15.70 21.03
C ALA A 221 -11.52 -14.42 20.20
N LEU A 222 -10.42 -13.87 19.68
CA LEU A 222 -10.41 -12.75 18.75
C LEU A 222 -10.33 -13.25 17.29
N LEU A 223 -11.10 -12.64 16.41
CA LEU A 223 -10.90 -12.74 14.97
C LEU A 223 -10.23 -11.46 14.49
N ILE A 224 -9.15 -11.63 13.74
CA ILE A 224 -8.46 -10.54 13.07
C ILE A 224 -8.68 -10.75 11.58
N THR A 225 -9.52 -9.90 10.99
CA THR A 225 -9.80 -9.94 9.57
C THR A 225 -8.86 -8.97 8.87
N VAL A 226 -8.13 -9.44 7.87
CA VAL A 226 -7.18 -8.63 7.08
C VAL A 226 -7.62 -8.52 5.64
N LEU A 227 -7.28 -7.41 4.99
CA LEU A 227 -7.55 -7.15 3.58
C LEU A 227 -6.33 -6.42 2.98
N GLY A 228 -6.03 -6.72 1.72
CA GLY A 228 -5.01 -6.05 0.93
C GLY A 228 -5.59 -5.12 -0.14
N GLY A 229 -4.75 -4.27 -0.70
CA GLY A 229 -5.11 -3.35 -1.77
C GLY A 229 -5.92 -2.12 -1.32
N ASN A 230 -6.46 -1.38 -2.28
CA ASN A 230 -7.26 -0.16 -2.06
C ASN A 230 -8.18 0.09 -3.27
N ALA A 231 -9.05 1.09 -3.23
CA ALA A 231 -9.96 1.41 -4.33
C ALA A 231 -9.27 1.76 -5.66
N SER A 232 -8.01 2.22 -5.63
CA SER A 232 -7.25 2.57 -6.85
C SER A 232 -6.58 1.36 -7.51
N SER A 233 -6.04 0.44 -6.71
CA SER A 233 -5.34 -0.79 -7.15
C SER A 233 -6.27 -2.00 -7.23
N GLY A 234 -7.44 -1.92 -6.62
CA GLY A 234 -8.35 -3.03 -6.35
C GLY A 234 -8.04 -3.69 -5.00
N PHE A 235 -9.09 -4.03 -4.27
CA PHE A 235 -8.95 -4.83 -3.05
C PHE A 235 -8.58 -6.27 -3.40
N MET A 236 -7.81 -6.91 -2.54
CA MET A 236 -7.38 -8.30 -2.71
C MET A 236 -7.37 -9.08 -1.40
N GLU A 237 -7.54 -10.39 -1.52
CA GLU A 237 -7.35 -11.30 -0.41
C GLU A 237 -5.87 -11.42 -0.06
N VAL A 238 -5.59 -11.49 1.24
CA VAL A 238 -4.24 -11.59 1.77
C VAL A 238 -3.81 -13.06 1.76
N SER A 239 -2.72 -13.36 1.07
CA SER A 239 -2.18 -14.71 0.90
C SER A 239 -1.28 -15.14 2.07
N ASN A 240 -0.55 -14.22 2.69
CA ASN A 240 0.46 -14.52 3.71
C ASN A 240 -0.08 -14.63 5.16
N ILE A 241 -1.28 -15.20 5.34
CA ILE A 241 -1.97 -15.29 6.66
C ILE A 241 -1.11 -15.93 7.76
N LYS A 242 -0.33 -16.96 7.43
CA LYS A 242 0.51 -17.66 8.42
C LYS A 242 1.65 -16.78 8.92
N HIS A 243 2.22 -15.95 8.05
CA HIS A 243 3.27 -14.99 8.42
C HIS A 243 2.71 -13.96 9.41
N ILE A 244 1.54 -13.41 9.09
CA ILE A 244 0.83 -12.44 9.94
C ILE A 244 0.53 -13.04 11.31
N GLN A 245 0.00 -14.27 11.34
CA GLN A 245 -0.29 -14.95 12.58
C GLN A 245 0.96 -15.16 13.44
N ASN A 246 2.05 -15.65 12.85
CA ASN A 246 3.33 -15.84 13.56
C ASN A 246 3.93 -14.51 14.08
N TYR A 247 3.72 -13.41 13.34
CA TYR A 247 4.17 -12.09 13.76
C TYR A 247 3.41 -11.64 15.01
N ILE A 248 2.08 -11.70 14.97
CA ILE A 248 1.23 -11.30 16.10
C ILE A 248 1.51 -12.19 17.33
N GLU A 249 1.73 -13.50 17.16
CA GLU A 249 2.08 -14.41 18.27
C GLU A 249 3.39 -14.04 18.99
N LYS A 250 4.32 -13.35 18.32
CA LYS A 250 5.59 -12.90 18.93
C LYS A 250 5.45 -11.61 19.75
N VAL A 251 4.56 -10.72 19.33
CA VAL A 251 4.42 -9.38 19.92
C VAL A 251 3.23 -9.27 20.88
N ALA A 252 2.18 -10.03 20.64
CA ALA A 252 0.95 -9.99 21.42
C ALA A 252 1.09 -10.71 22.76
N PRO A 253 0.34 -10.28 23.80
CA PRO A 253 0.18 -11.08 25.00
C PRO A 253 -0.52 -12.42 24.68
N PRO A 254 -0.38 -13.44 25.55
CA PRO A 254 -0.97 -14.75 25.32
C PRO A 254 -2.51 -14.67 25.35
N VAL A 255 -3.11 -14.58 24.17
CA VAL A 255 -4.56 -14.51 23.92
C VAL A 255 -4.90 -15.47 22.78
N ILE A 256 -6.10 -16.04 22.80
CA ILE A 256 -6.59 -16.89 21.71
C ILE A 256 -7.07 -15.97 20.59
N PHE A 257 -6.40 -15.99 19.44
CA PHE A 257 -6.84 -15.26 18.26
C PHE A 257 -6.70 -16.09 16.99
N THR A 258 -7.35 -15.65 15.92
CA THR A 258 -7.23 -16.26 14.58
C THR A 258 -7.21 -15.16 13.55
N VAL A 259 -6.26 -15.24 12.61
CA VAL A 259 -6.18 -14.32 11.47
C VAL A 259 -6.85 -14.94 10.26
N LYS A 260 -7.68 -14.17 9.54
CA LYS A 260 -8.34 -14.58 8.29
C LYS A 260 -8.31 -13.44 7.28
N SER A 261 -8.16 -13.77 6.00
CA SER A 261 -8.43 -12.80 4.93
C SER A 261 -9.94 -12.60 4.80
N ALA A 262 -10.37 -11.37 4.53
CA ALA A 262 -11.73 -11.11 4.10
C ALA A 262 -11.95 -11.66 2.69
N GLU A 263 -13.07 -12.35 2.49
CA GLU A 263 -13.60 -12.72 1.17
C GLU A 263 -14.22 -11.48 0.52
N ILE A 264 -13.85 -11.21 -0.73
CA ILE A 264 -14.34 -10.03 -1.45
C ILE A 264 -15.70 -10.32 -2.07
N ILE A 265 -16.70 -9.50 -1.75
CA ILE A 265 -18.05 -9.58 -2.31
C ILE A 265 -18.35 -8.35 -3.15
N GLU A 266 -18.64 -8.57 -4.42
CA GLU A 266 -19.07 -7.52 -5.33
C GLU A 266 -20.54 -7.13 -5.07
N ILE A 267 -20.79 -5.83 -4.91
CA ILE A 267 -22.11 -5.24 -4.77
C ILE A 267 -22.48 -4.57 -6.08
N ASN A 268 -23.27 -5.26 -6.88
CA ASN A 268 -23.83 -4.71 -8.13
C ASN A 268 -25.01 -3.79 -7.80
N ILE A 269 -24.97 -2.58 -8.36
CA ILE A 269 -25.92 -1.50 -8.06
C ILE A 269 -26.55 -1.04 -9.38
N SER A 270 -27.87 -0.94 -9.40
CA SER A 270 -28.61 -0.32 -10.50
C SER A 270 -29.12 1.05 -10.05
N VAL A 271 -28.84 2.07 -10.85
CA VAL A 271 -29.21 3.47 -10.59
C VAL A 271 -30.14 3.94 -11.70
N ASP A 272 -31.33 4.39 -11.30
CA ASP A 272 -32.32 5.02 -12.16
C ASP A 272 -32.42 6.51 -11.77
N LEU A 273 -32.10 7.37 -12.73
CA LEU A 273 -32.08 8.83 -12.59
C LEU A 273 -33.16 9.44 -13.47
N LEU A 274 -33.66 10.61 -13.08
CA LEU A 274 -34.56 11.36 -13.95
C LEU A 274 -33.84 11.73 -15.27
N PRO A 275 -34.50 11.66 -16.44
CA PRO A 275 -33.85 11.88 -17.74
C PRO A 275 -33.12 13.22 -17.90
N GLU A 276 -33.56 14.27 -17.19
CA GLU A 276 -32.92 15.59 -17.21
C GLU A 276 -31.65 15.66 -16.35
N GLU A 277 -31.56 14.81 -15.32
CA GLU A 277 -30.44 14.75 -14.38
C GLU A 277 -29.41 13.66 -14.76
N ASP A 278 -29.79 12.77 -15.68
CA ASP A 278 -28.97 11.68 -16.20
C ASP A 278 -27.88 12.15 -17.20
N THR A 279 -26.94 12.94 -16.68
CA THR A 279 -25.83 13.48 -17.45
C THR A 279 -24.54 12.69 -17.18
N ILE A 280 -23.62 12.66 -18.15
CA ILE A 280 -22.29 12.04 -17.99
C ILE A 280 -21.55 12.60 -16.75
N SER A 281 -21.71 13.89 -16.48
CA SER A 281 -21.13 14.56 -15.31
C SER A 281 -21.65 13.97 -14.00
N ASN A 282 -22.98 13.82 -13.87
CA ASN A 282 -23.60 13.24 -12.67
C ASN A 282 -23.26 11.76 -12.52
N ARG A 283 -23.27 10.99 -13.62
CA ARG A 283 -22.85 9.58 -13.60
C ARG A 283 -21.42 9.41 -13.09
N ASN A 284 -20.50 10.27 -13.51
CA ASN A 284 -19.10 10.22 -13.06
C ASN A 284 -18.95 10.60 -11.59
N LYS A 285 -19.66 11.65 -11.12
CA LYS A 285 -19.67 12.02 -9.70
C LYS A 285 -20.23 10.89 -8.84
N ILE A 286 -21.35 10.28 -9.23
CA ILE A 286 -21.93 9.14 -8.50
C ILE A 286 -20.94 7.98 -8.39
N LYS A 287 -20.25 7.63 -9.50
CA LYS A 287 -19.20 6.60 -9.48
C LYS A 287 -18.09 6.92 -8.50
N GLU A 288 -17.62 8.17 -8.50
CA GLU A 288 -16.58 8.63 -7.58
C GLU A 288 -17.06 8.57 -6.12
N THR A 289 -18.29 9.03 -5.84
CA THR A 289 -18.88 8.96 -4.50
C THR A 289 -19.03 7.52 -4.00
N PHE A 290 -19.44 6.58 -4.86
CA PHE A 290 -19.49 5.16 -4.49
C PHE A 290 -18.10 4.59 -4.22
N ASN A 291 -17.11 4.88 -5.07
CA ASN A 291 -15.73 4.46 -4.81
C ASN A 291 -15.23 5.01 -3.48
N LEU A 292 -15.50 6.28 -3.18
CA LEU A 292 -15.12 6.89 -1.91
C LEU A 292 -15.84 6.23 -0.72
N TYR A 293 -17.11 5.88 -0.86
CA TYR A 293 -17.84 5.16 0.19
C TYR A 293 -17.21 3.81 0.51
N PHE A 294 -16.88 3.01 -0.50
CA PHE A 294 -16.22 1.72 -0.30
C PHE A 294 -14.77 1.87 0.21
N GLU A 295 -14.09 2.95 -0.15
CA GLU A 295 -12.77 3.27 0.40
C GLU A 295 -12.88 3.70 1.87
N GLU A 296 -13.72 4.64 2.24
CA GLU A 296 -13.67 5.24 3.58
C GLU A 296 -14.55 4.55 4.63
N ARG A 297 -15.70 4.01 4.21
CA ARG A 297 -16.76 3.56 5.13
C ARG A 297 -16.99 2.07 5.14
N ALA A 298 -16.61 1.34 4.10
CA ALA A 298 -16.82 -0.11 4.08
C ALA A 298 -15.96 -0.80 5.13
N CYS A 299 -16.60 -1.68 5.91
CA CYS A 299 -15.97 -2.59 6.84
C CYS A 299 -16.73 -3.92 6.87
N PRO A 300 -16.10 -5.02 7.33
CA PRO A 300 -16.82 -6.24 7.68
C PRO A 300 -17.78 -5.97 8.85
N ASP A 301 -18.83 -6.81 8.99
CA ASP A 301 -19.88 -6.66 10.01
C ASP A 301 -20.75 -5.40 9.83
N MET A 302 -21.19 -5.15 8.59
CA MET A 302 -21.98 -3.96 8.22
C MET A 302 -23.22 -4.32 7.38
N HIS A 303 -24.29 -3.55 7.53
CA HIS A 303 -25.44 -3.57 6.63
C HIS A 303 -25.23 -2.61 5.46
N ILE A 304 -25.33 -3.13 4.24
CA ILE A 304 -25.31 -2.37 3.00
C ILE A 304 -26.75 -2.28 2.50
N THR A 305 -27.32 -1.07 2.55
CA THR A 305 -28.71 -0.82 2.16
C THR A 305 -28.81 0.12 0.98
N ALA A 306 -29.81 -0.08 0.12
CA ALA A 306 -30.05 0.80 -1.03
C ALA A 306 -30.32 2.25 -0.61
N GLN A 307 -30.96 2.43 0.56
CA GLN A 307 -31.24 3.75 1.12
C GLN A 307 -29.97 4.53 1.45
N THR A 308 -28.95 3.88 2.03
CA THR A 308 -27.67 4.54 2.33
C THR A 308 -27.02 5.11 1.07
N PHE A 309 -27.04 4.35 -0.04
CA PHE A 309 -26.49 4.84 -1.30
C PHE A 309 -27.33 5.96 -1.91
N ARG A 310 -28.67 5.92 -1.75
CA ARG A 310 -29.56 6.97 -2.24
C ARG A 310 -29.26 8.29 -1.54
N ASP A 311 -29.16 8.26 -0.22
CA ASP A 311 -28.84 9.45 0.57
C ASP A 311 -27.45 10.01 0.21
N LEU A 312 -26.47 9.12 -0.03
CA LEU A 312 -25.12 9.48 -0.44
C LEU A 312 -25.08 10.25 -1.79
N ILE A 313 -25.85 9.81 -2.80
CA ILE A 313 -25.86 10.48 -4.12
C ILE A 313 -26.69 11.75 -4.13
N VAL A 314 -27.76 11.82 -3.35
CA VAL A 314 -28.58 13.02 -3.23
C VAL A 314 -27.75 14.15 -2.62
N ASP A 315 -26.99 13.84 -1.56
CA ASP A 315 -26.07 14.79 -0.92
C ASP A 315 -24.93 15.22 -1.87
N ALA A 316 -24.31 14.27 -2.56
CA ALA A 316 -23.14 14.55 -3.41
C ALA A 316 -23.46 15.31 -4.72
N THR A 317 -24.66 15.11 -5.29
CA THR A 317 -24.97 15.60 -6.65
C THR A 317 -26.14 16.59 -6.71
N SER A 318 -26.75 16.97 -5.57
CA SER A 318 -27.92 17.85 -5.53
C SER A 318 -29.05 17.39 -6.47
N LEU A 319 -29.26 16.07 -6.54
CA LEU A 319 -30.30 15.43 -7.36
C LEU A 319 -31.67 15.63 -6.72
N THR A 320 -32.71 15.72 -7.55
CA THR A 320 -34.09 15.85 -7.07
C THR A 320 -34.62 14.51 -6.57
N ASP A 321 -34.40 13.45 -7.34
CA ASP A 321 -34.76 12.08 -6.96
C ASP A 321 -33.85 11.07 -7.67
N ALA A 322 -33.65 9.92 -7.03
CA ALA A 322 -32.92 8.80 -7.60
C ALA A 322 -33.43 7.50 -6.97
N THR A 323 -33.64 6.49 -7.82
CA THR A 323 -33.99 5.15 -7.37
C THR A 323 -32.76 4.26 -7.46
N ILE A 324 -32.38 3.66 -6.34
CA ILE A 324 -31.25 2.72 -6.27
C ILE A 324 -31.78 1.34 -5.92
N THR A 325 -31.32 0.33 -6.64
CA THR A 325 -31.55 -1.07 -6.31
C THR A 325 -30.23 -1.81 -6.25
N ILE A 326 -30.07 -2.65 -5.22
CA ILE A 326 -28.92 -3.55 -5.08
C ILE A 326 -29.34 -4.92 -5.61
N GLU A 327 -28.48 -5.57 -6.38
CA GLU A 327 -28.76 -6.93 -6.86
C GLU A 327 -28.92 -7.90 -5.68
N GLY A 328 -30.11 -8.49 -5.57
CA GLY A 328 -30.48 -9.36 -4.45
C GLY A 328 -31.00 -8.63 -3.21
N GLY A 329 -31.20 -7.31 -3.28
CA GLY A 329 -31.69 -6.49 -2.18
C GLY A 329 -30.60 -6.06 -1.18
N ASP A 330 -31.03 -5.54 -0.03
CA ASP A 330 -30.13 -5.15 1.05
C ASP A 330 -29.34 -6.35 1.59
N LYS A 331 -28.03 -6.16 1.79
CA LYS A 331 -27.11 -7.24 2.19
C LYS A 331 -26.50 -6.96 3.55
N TYR A 332 -26.34 -8.02 4.34
CA TYR A 332 -25.51 -7.99 5.53
C TYR A 332 -24.15 -8.62 5.20
N ILE A 333 -23.09 -7.88 5.46
CA ILE A 333 -21.71 -8.32 5.23
C ILE A 333 -21.17 -8.90 6.52
N THR A 334 -20.77 -10.17 6.47
CA THR A 334 -20.27 -10.86 7.67
C THR A 334 -18.86 -10.40 8.06
N GLN A 335 -18.39 -10.82 9.23
CA GLN A 335 -17.03 -10.52 9.75
C GLN A 335 -15.89 -11.05 8.88
N LEU A 336 -16.17 -12.01 7.99
CA LEU A 336 -15.22 -12.62 7.07
C LEU A 336 -15.36 -12.11 5.63
N GLN A 337 -16.21 -11.11 5.40
CA GLN A 337 -16.49 -10.61 4.05
C GLN A 337 -16.19 -9.10 4.00
N PHE A 338 -15.74 -8.63 2.83
CA PHE A 338 -15.54 -7.21 2.57
C PHE A 338 -16.30 -6.82 1.30
N PRO A 339 -17.16 -5.79 1.35
CA PRO A 339 -17.95 -5.42 0.19
C PRO A 339 -17.13 -4.48 -0.71
N VAL A 340 -17.17 -4.73 -2.01
CA VAL A 340 -16.56 -3.87 -3.02
C VAL A 340 -17.60 -3.45 -4.05
N LEU A 341 -17.38 -2.31 -4.70
CA LEU A 341 -18.24 -1.87 -5.79
C LEU A 341 -18.13 -2.86 -6.95
N GLY A 342 -19.27 -3.45 -7.33
CA GLY A 342 -19.40 -4.27 -8.53
C GLY A 342 -19.73 -3.44 -9.76
N ALA A 343 -20.53 -4.01 -10.66
CA ALA A 343 -21.03 -3.29 -11.82
C ALA A 343 -22.11 -2.27 -11.43
N ILE A 344 -22.01 -1.06 -12.00
CA ILE A 344 -23.08 -0.06 -11.95
C ILE A 344 -23.88 -0.12 -13.24
N THR A 345 -25.15 -0.49 -13.14
CA THR A 345 -26.09 -0.49 -14.26
C THR A 345 -26.90 0.80 -14.22
N TRP A 346 -26.91 1.53 -15.33
CA TRP A 346 -27.74 2.72 -15.50
C TRP A 346 -29.00 2.32 -16.24
N LEU A 347 -30.17 2.61 -15.67
CA LEU A 347 -31.48 2.24 -16.23
C LEU A 347 -32.07 3.35 -17.09
#